data_AF-A0A8J7JZI3-F1
#
_entry.id   AF-A0A8J7JZI3-F1
#
_cell.length_a   1.000
_cell.length_b   1.000
_cell.length_c   1.000
_cell.angle_alpha   90.00
_cell.angle_beta   90.00
_cell.angle_gamma   90.00
#
_symmetry.space_group_name_H-M   'P 1'
#
loop_
_entity.id
_entity.type
_entity.pdbx_description
1 polymer ?
#
loop_
_entity_poly.entity_id
_entity_poly.type
_entity_poly.pdbx_seq_one_letter_code
_entity_poly.pdbx_strand_id
1 'polypeptide(L)'
;MKFKKQDKEIVVGWIERQFKKNPTFPVSCIDGDKNKNSVSKEHLKAYKAWTKTTHKRSEIQEWVDKWLETSEIKKLEAEITRRSKDKKE
;
A
#
# COMPACT_ATOMS: atom_id res chain seq x y z
N MET A 1 -3.45 -10.07 -6.00
CA MET A 1 -2.08 -10.03 -6.59
C MET A 1 -1.16 -11.03 -5.92
N LYS A 2 -0.23 -11.70 -6.63
CA LYS A 2 0.81 -12.59 -6.04
C LYS A 2 2.23 -12.10 -6.37
N PHE A 3 2.93 -11.50 -5.41
CA PHE A 3 4.33 -11.06 -5.54
C PHE A 3 5.31 -12.08 -4.94
N LYS A 4 6.58 -12.15 -5.37
CA LYS A 4 7.58 -13.13 -4.89
C LYS A 4 8.21 -12.68 -3.55
N LYS A 5 8.97 -13.57 -2.90
CA LYS A 5 9.67 -13.26 -1.63
C LYS A 5 10.63 -12.07 -1.76
N GLN A 6 11.27 -11.92 -2.91
CA GLN A 6 12.19 -10.81 -3.22
C GLN A 6 11.45 -9.48 -3.43
N ASP A 7 10.20 -9.54 -3.89
CA ASP A 7 9.37 -8.35 -4.11
C ASP A 7 8.77 -7.82 -2.80
N LYS A 8 8.84 -8.60 -1.72
CA LYS A 8 8.28 -8.22 -0.41
C LYS A 8 8.80 -6.86 0.06
N GLU A 9 10.11 -6.64 -0.03
CA GLU A 9 10.72 -5.38 0.39
C GLU A 9 10.30 -4.21 -0.50
N ILE A 10 10.06 -4.48 -1.79
CA ILE A 10 9.54 -3.50 -2.73
C ILE A 10 8.11 -3.12 -2.34
N VAL A 11 7.26 -4.11 -2.04
CA VAL A 11 5.88 -3.90 -1.61
C VAL A 11 5.84 -3.09 -0.32
N VAL A 12 6.60 -3.50 0.70
CA VAL A 12 6.67 -2.80 1.99
C VAL A 12 7.12 -1.36 1.78
N GLY A 13 8.23 -1.15 1.07
CA GLY A 13 8.77 0.19 0.83
C GLY A 13 7.90 1.06 -0.08
N TRP A 14 7.05 0.45 -0.92
CA TRP A 14 6.04 1.17 -1.69
C TRP A 14 4.87 1.58 -0.80
N ILE A 15 4.32 0.66 0.00
CA ILE A 15 3.21 0.94 0.94
C ILE A 15 3.61 2.05 1.92
N GLU A 16 4.79 1.97 2.53
CA GLU A 16 5.30 3.02 3.42
C GLU A 16 5.46 4.37 2.71
N ARG A 17 5.89 4.36 1.44
CA ARG A 17 5.95 5.57 0.63
C ARG A 17 4.57 6.13 0.32
N GLN A 18 3.59 5.29 0.04
CA GLN A 18 2.22 5.71 -0.18
C GLN A 18 1.65 6.33 1.11
N PHE A 19 1.86 5.72 2.27
CA PHE A 19 1.47 6.33 3.55
C PHE A 19 2.12 7.69 3.81
N LYS A 20 3.37 7.91 3.35
CA LYS A 20 4.07 9.21 3.49
C LYS A 20 3.65 10.25 2.47
N LYS A 21 3.41 9.86 1.21
CA LYS A 21 3.08 10.78 0.11
C LYS A 21 1.59 11.06 -0.01
N ASN A 22 0.75 10.08 0.29
CA ASN A 22 -0.69 10.14 0.09
C ASN A 22 -1.38 10.10 1.46
N PRO A 23 -1.87 11.26 1.94
CA PRO A 23 -2.63 11.31 3.20
C PRO A 23 -3.98 10.57 3.12
N THR A 24 -4.42 10.21 1.91
CA THR A 24 -5.67 9.50 1.62
C THR A 24 -5.46 8.04 1.22
N PHE A 25 -4.25 7.49 1.37
CA PHE A 25 -3.99 6.09 1.04
C PHE A 25 -4.28 5.17 2.23
N PRO A 26 -4.81 3.94 2.06
CA PRO A 26 -5.21 3.29 0.82
C PRO A 26 -6.68 3.51 0.42
N VAL A 27 -7.47 4.23 1.22
CA VAL A 27 -8.89 4.46 0.98
C VAL A 27 -9.11 5.91 0.57
N SER A 28 -9.46 6.12 -0.70
CA SER A 28 -9.72 7.45 -1.27
C SER A 28 -11.01 8.05 -0.71
N CYS A 29 -10.97 8.49 0.53
CA CYS A 29 -12.06 9.21 1.16
C CYS A 29 -11.83 10.70 0.92
N ILE A 30 -12.33 11.18 -0.22
CA ILE A 30 -12.59 12.60 -0.42
C ILE A 30 -13.93 12.85 0.28
N ASP A 31 -13.92 12.93 1.61
CA ASP A 31 -15.04 13.57 2.28
C ASP A 31 -15.03 15.02 1.79
N GLY A 32 -16.14 15.47 1.18
CA GLY A 32 -16.25 16.72 0.42
C GLY A 32 -16.03 18.01 1.23
N ASP A 33 -15.39 17.94 2.39
CA ASP A 33 -15.11 19.03 3.29
C ASP A 33 -13.63 19.44 3.13
N LYS A 34 -13.39 20.34 2.16
CA LYS A 34 -12.08 20.94 1.80
C LYS A 34 -11.31 21.61 2.96
N ASN A 35 -11.81 21.56 4.19
CA ASN A 35 -11.32 22.37 5.30
C ASN A 35 -10.92 21.58 6.56
N LYS A 36 -10.99 20.23 6.53
CA LYS A 36 -10.49 19.41 7.64
C LYS A 36 -9.32 18.57 7.18
N ASN A 37 -8.15 18.84 7.77
CA ASN A 37 -6.93 18.03 7.74
C ASN A 37 -7.13 16.67 8.45
N SER A 38 -8.30 16.04 8.26
CA SER A 38 -8.73 14.84 8.92
C SER A 38 -8.37 13.66 8.04
N VAL A 39 -7.25 13.01 8.37
CA VAL A 39 -7.00 11.64 7.93
C VAL A 39 -8.24 10.78 8.26
N SER A 40 -8.83 10.15 7.25
CA SER A 40 -10.03 9.33 7.44
C SER A 40 -9.77 8.21 8.44
N LYS A 41 -10.78 7.86 9.24
CA LYS A 41 -10.68 6.73 10.19
C LYS A 41 -10.20 5.45 9.49
N GLU A 42 -10.55 5.29 8.22
CA GLU A 42 -10.11 4.19 7.38
C GLU A 42 -8.61 4.22 7.08
N HIS A 43 -8.02 5.39 6.78
CA HIS A 43 -6.57 5.55 6.65
C HIS A 43 -5.86 5.11 7.94
N LEU A 44 -6.31 5.60 9.10
CA LEU A 44 -5.73 5.23 10.39
C LEU A 44 -5.90 3.74 10.69
N LYS A 45 -7.04 3.14 10.31
CA LYS A 45 -7.31 1.71 10.50
C LYS A 45 -6.43 0.85 9.59
N ALA A 46 -6.24 1.26 8.34
CA ALA A 46 -5.33 0.63 7.40
C ALA A 46 -3.88 0.71 7.89
N TYR A 47 -3.43 1.88 8.33
CA TYR A 47 -2.10 2.08 8.89
C TYR A 47 -1.89 1.24 10.15
N LYS A 48 -2.83 1.23 11.09
CA LYS A 48 -2.76 0.36 12.27
C LYS A 48 -2.72 -1.12 11.89
N ALA A 49 -3.53 -1.54 10.91
CA ALA A 49 -3.47 -2.90 10.40
C ALA A 49 -2.09 -3.21 9.80
N TRP A 50 -1.52 -2.27 9.03
CA TRP A 50 -0.20 -2.42 8.42
C TRP A 50 0.90 -2.55 9.47
N THR A 51 0.88 -1.70 10.52
CA THR A 51 1.84 -1.78 11.63
C THR A 51 1.73 -3.08 12.44
N LYS A 52 0.57 -3.74 12.40
CA LYS A 52 0.33 -5.04 13.06
C LYS A 52 0.62 -6.22 12.15
N THR A 53 0.56 -6.02 10.83
CA THR A 53 0.88 -7.04 9.84
C THR A 53 2.33 -7.47 10.03
N THR A 54 2.53 -8.73 10.40
CA THR A 54 3.88 -9.29 10.37
C THR A 54 4.33 -9.16 8.93
N HIS A 55 5.57 -8.73 8.68
CA HIS A 55 6.12 -8.63 7.33
C HIS A 55 6.25 -10.01 6.62
N LYS A 56 5.39 -10.99 6.90
CA LYS A 56 5.19 -12.22 6.16
C LYS A 56 4.48 -11.91 4.84
N ARG A 57 4.88 -12.62 3.79
CA ARG A 57 4.32 -12.46 2.44
C ARG A 57 2.79 -12.61 2.44
N SER A 58 2.27 -13.65 3.10
CA SER A 58 0.83 -13.93 3.13
C SER A 58 0.06 -12.80 3.79
N GLU A 59 0.51 -12.32 4.95
CA GLU A 59 -0.19 -11.24 5.65
C GLU A 59 -0.09 -9.89 4.93
N ILE A 60 1.04 -9.59 4.29
CA ILE A 60 1.15 -8.41 3.42
C ILE A 60 0.18 -8.55 2.25
N GLN A 61 0.08 -9.74 1.66
CA GLN A 61 -0.83 -9.98 0.54
C GLN A 61 -2.30 -9.87 0.97
N GLU A 62 -2.66 -10.40 2.13
CA GLU A 62 -4.00 -10.23 2.71
C GLU A 62 -4.28 -8.77 3.04
N TRP A 63 -3.31 -8.05 3.60
CA TRP A 63 -3.44 -6.62 3.84
C TRP A 63 -3.67 -5.86 2.54
N VAL A 64 -2.89 -6.19 1.51
CA VAL A 64 -3.01 -5.58 0.18
C VAL A 64 -4.41 -5.85 -0.39
N ASP A 65 -4.85 -7.10 -0.42
CA ASP A 65 -6.15 -7.46 -0.99
C ASP A 65 -7.33 -6.85 -0.21
N LYS A 66 -7.16 -6.68 1.12
CA LYS A 66 -8.19 -6.15 2.01
C LYS A 66 -8.29 -4.62 2.01
N TRP A 67 -7.17 -3.92 1.81
CA TRP A 67 -7.09 -2.47 1.98
C TRP A 67 -6.85 -1.71 0.67
N LEU A 68 -6.16 -2.30 -0.29
CA LEU A 68 -5.89 -1.66 -1.58
C LEU A 68 -7.03 -1.92 -2.55
N GLU A 69 -7.49 -0.86 -3.19
CA GLU A 69 -8.40 -0.98 -4.33
C GLU A 69 -7.68 -1.51 -5.56
N THR A 70 -8.44 -2.09 -6.50
CA THR A 70 -7.93 -2.66 -7.76
C THR A 70 -7.00 -1.70 -8.52
N SER A 71 -7.27 -0.39 -8.48
CA SER A 71 -6.42 0.64 -9.11
C SER A 71 -5.06 0.76 -8.44
N GLU A 72 -5.00 0.71 -7.12
CA GLU A 72 -3.76 0.80 -6.36
C GLU A 72 -2.97 -0.51 -6.43
N ILE A 73 -3.65 -1.66 -6.46
CA ILE A 73 -3.03 -2.97 -6.72
C ILE A 73 -2.30 -2.94 -8.06
N LYS A 74 -2.92 -2.40 -9.12
CA LYS A 74 -2.27 -2.26 -10.42
C LYS A 74 -1.02 -1.37 -10.37
N LYS A 75 -1.04 -0.28 -9.60
CA LYS A 75 0.14 0.59 -9.40
C LYS A 75 1.26 -0.15 -8.67
N LEU A 76 0.91 -0.92 -7.65
CA LEU A 76 1.85 -1.76 -6.91
C LEU A 76 2.48 -2.83 -7.83
N GLU A 77 1.68 -3.51 -8.65
CA GLU A 77 2.16 -4.47 -9.66
C GLU A 77 3.10 -3.84 -10.68
N ALA A 78 2.79 -2.62 -11.14
CA ALA A 78 3.65 -1.88 -12.04
C ALA A 78 4.98 -1.49 -11.38
N GLU A 79 4.97 -1.03 -10.13
CA GLU A 79 6.18 -0.69 -9.39
C GLU A 79 7.08 -1.91 -9.16
N ILE A 80 6.49 -3.05 -8.79
CA ILE A 80 7.24 -4.30 -8.59
C ILE A 80 7.84 -4.75 -9.90
N THR A 81 7.07 -4.72 -11.00
CA THR A 81 7.59 -5.06 -12.33
C THR A 81 8.73 -4.14 -12.75
N ARG A 82 8.62 -2.84 -12.45
CA ARG A 82 9.66 -1.85 -12.74
C ARG A 82 10.95 -2.12 -11.97
N ARG A 83 10.86 -2.31 -10.65
CA ARG A 83 12.03 -2.52 -9.78
C ARG A 83 12.66 -3.90 -9.92
N SER A 84 11.88 -4.91 -10.29
CA SER A 84 12.41 -6.25 -10.57
C SER A 84 13.14 -6.33 -11.92
N LYS A 85 12.96 -5.35 -12.82
CA LYS A 85 13.82 -5.17 -14.00
C LYS A 85 15.12 -4.45 -13.66
N ASP A 86 15.07 -3.46 -12.77
CA ASP A 86 16.22 -2.64 -12.34
C ASP A 86 17.31 -3.44 -11.61
N LYS A 87 16.95 -4.56 -10.95
CA LYS A 87 17.89 -5.47 -10.27
C LYS A 87 18.66 -6.41 -11.21
N LYS A 88 18.50 -6.27 -12.53
CA LYS A 88 19.06 -7.19 -13.54
C LYS A 88 20.16 -6.56 -14.40
N GLU A 89 20.62 -5.35 -14.07
CA GLU A 89 21.79 -4.70 -14.66
C GLU A 89 22.98 -4.70 -13.69
#